data_AF-A0A5C6M4G5-F1
#
_entry.id   AF-A0A5C6M4G5-F1
#
_cell.length_a   1.000
_cell.length_b   1.000
_cell.length_c   1.000
_cell.angle_alpha   90.00
_cell.angle_beta   90.00
_cell.angle_gamma   90.00
#
_symmetry.space_group_name_H-M   'P 1'
#
loop_
_entity.id
_entity.type
_entity.pdbx_description
1 polymer ?
#
loop_
_entity_poly.entity_id
_entity_poly.type
_entity_poly.pdbx_seq_one_letter_code
_entity_poly.pdbx_strand_id
1 'polypeptide(L)'
;MTLLNSTLAELDAHSALLSADAYRELRQGTEGSFGGLGVLVGIRDNMLTVIKPLPRSPAQRSGIQRRDRILGIDGLFTYGYSLDELVEYMRGDPGTSVNLSLLRDGARAPSEVVLKREIIHVDSVTAADIVRGPLKVLHLTIENFASRTSREVLSAIKKFRVRHNGVMNGLVLDLRSNPGGLLDQAVQVADLFL
;
A
#
# COMPACT_ATOMS: atom_id res chain seq x y z
N MET A 1 5.31 27.48 8.98
CA MET A 1 6.21 26.41 8.46
C MET A 1 6.94 26.80 7.19
N THR A 2 6.37 27.62 6.30
CA THR A 2 6.95 27.93 4.98
C THR A 2 8.32 28.64 5.02
N LEU A 3 8.53 29.62 5.92
CA LEU A 3 9.80 30.34 6.04
C LEU A 3 10.95 29.49 6.60
N LEU A 4 10.64 28.57 7.52
CA LEU A 4 11.64 27.65 8.09
C LEU A 4 12.06 26.60 7.05
N ASN A 5 11.11 26.06 6.30
CA ASN A 5 11.43 25.12 5.23
C ASN A 5 12.17 25.79 4.07
N SER A 6 11.93 27.08 3.77
CA SER A 6 12.75 27.78 2.78
C SER A 6 14.19 27.96 3.24
N THR A 7 14.42 28.31 4.52
CA THR A 7 15.80 28.40 5.06
C THR A 7 16.49 27.04 5.14
N LEU A 8 15.75 25.96 5.43
CA LEU A 8 16.31 24.61 5.47
C LEU A 8 16.67 24.10 4.06
N ALA A 9 15.86 24.43 3.05
CA ALA A 9 16.12 24.07 1.66
C ALA A 9 17.38 24.76 1.09
N GLU A 10 17.78 25.92 1.64
CA GLU A 10 19.06 26.58 1.31
C GLU A 10 20.29 25.84 1.89
N LEU A 11 20.11 25.07 2.97
CA LEU A 11 21.19 24.26 3.55
C LEU A 11 21.42 23.00 2.70
N ASP A 12 20.36 22.22 2.48
CA ASP A 12 20.38 21.06 1.59
C ASP A 12 18.95 20.60 1.21
N ALA A 13 18.84 19.79 0.15
CA ALA A 13 17.57 19.32 -0.42
C ALA A 13 16.85 18.23 0.42
N HIS A 14 17.47 17.72 1.47
CA HIS A 14 16.94 16.66 2.35
C HIS A 14 16.57 17.16 3.75
N SER A 15 16.89 18.40 4.09
CA SER A 15 16.52 19.06 5.34
C SER A 15 15.12 19.67 5.25
N ALA A 16 14.19 19.19 6.09
CA ALA A 16 12.83 19.74 6.17
C ALA A 16 12.25 19.63 7.59
N LEU A 17 11.48 20.64 8.00
CA LEU A 17 10.63 20.57 9.18
C LEU A 17 9.25 20.06 8.77
N LEU A 18 8.83 18.95 9.37
CA LEU A 18 7.55 18.32 9.08
C LEU A 18 6.48 18.77 10.08
N SER A 19 5.26 18.98 9.58
CA SER A 19 4.08 19.05 10.44
C SER A 19 3.81 17.69 11.08
N ALA A 20 2.97 17.66 12.12
CA ALA A 20 2.57 16.41 12.74
C ALA A 20 1.92 15.45 11.73
N ASP A 21 1.11 15.96 10.80
CA ASP A 21 0.45 15.15 9.77
C ASP A 21 1.46 14.67 8.71
N ALA A 22 2.35 15.53 8.22
CA ALA A 22 3.40 15.13 7.27
C ALA A 22 4.37 14.11 7.87
N TYR A 23 4.69 14.22 9.17
CA TYR A 23 5.48 13.22 9.88
C TYR A 23 4.74 11.89 10.01
N ARG A 24 3.42 11.92 10.27
CA ARG A 24 2.58 10.71 10.34
C ARG A 24 2.57 9.99 8.98
N GLU A 25 2.41 10.72 7.88
CA GLU A 25 2.47 10.17 6.53
C GLU A 25 3.84 9.56 6.20
N LEU A 26 4.93 10.28 6.51
CA LEU A 26 6.29 9.78 6.32
C LEU A 26 6.53 8.48 7.10
N ARG A 27 6.07 8.41 8.35
CA ARG A 27 6.15 7.18 9.16
C ARG A 27 5.34 6.05 8.57
N GLN A 28 4.11 6.28 8.14
CA GLN A 28 3.29 5.24 7.50
C GLN A 28 3.93 4.69 6.21
N GLY A 29 4.50 5.58 5.39
CA GLY A 29 5.21 5.21 4.17
C GLY A 29 6.45 4.35 4.42
N THR A 30 7.23 4.67 5.45
CA THR A 30 8.46 3.94 5.82
C THR A 30 8.17 2.65 6.59
N GLU A 31 7.14 2.64 7.44
CA GLU A 31 6.66 1.42 8.09
C GLU A 31 6.05 0.44 7.07
N GLY A 32 5.64 0.92 5.90
CA GLY A 32 4.91 0.13 4.90
C GLY A 32 3.55 -0.33 5.43
N SER A 33 3.06 0.34 6.47
CA SER A 33 1.83 -0.04 7.15
C SER A 33 1.06 1.16 7.64
N PHE A 34 -0.27 1.07 7.57
CA PHE A 34 -1.17 2.11 8.05
C PHE A 34 -2.43 1.48 8.65
N GLY A 35 -3.04 2.20 9.61
CA GLY A 35 -4.35 1.84 10.14
C GLY A 35 -5.45 2.12 9.12
N GLY A 36 -6.18 1.10 8.72
CA GLY A 36 -7.26 1.26 7.74
C GLY A 36 -7.98 -0.03 7.40
N LEU A 37 -8.69 -0.01 6.27
CA LEU A 37 -9.59 -1.11 5.85
C LEU A 37 -8.96 -2.04 4.81
N GLY A 38 -7.85 -1.59 4.20
CA GLY A 38 -7.13 -2.29 3.14
C GLY A 38 -7.98 -2.43 1.89
N VAL A 39 -8.42 -1.30 1.35
CA VAL A 39 -9.16 -1.18 0.10
C VAL A 39 -8.54 -0.08 -0.74
N LEU A 40 -8.32 -0.35 -2.03
CA LEU A 40 -7.94 0.66 -3.00
C LEU A 40 -9.20 1.26 -3.59
N VAL A 41 -9.34 2.56 -3.47
CA VAL A 41 -10.50 3.33 -3.93
C VAL A 41 -10.07 4.41 -4.92
N GLY A 42 -11.02 4.89 -5.71
CA GLY A 42 -10.85 6.04 -6.59
C GLY A 42 -12.19 6.62 -6.97
N ILE A 43 -12.17 7.82 -7.57
CA ILE A 43 -13.38 8.44 -8.07
C ILE A 43 -13.66 7.92 -9.47
N ARG A 44 -14.86 7.38 -9.68
CA ARG A 44 -15.36 6.96 -10.98
C ARG A 44 -16.80 7.43 -11.12
N ASP A 45 -17.12 8.04 -12.26
CA ASP A 45 -18.46 8.58 -12.53
C ASP A 45 -18.95 9.50 -11.39
N ASN A 46 -18.02 10.32 -10.86
CA ASN A 46 -18.21 11.23 -9.73
C ASN A 46 -18.60 10.57 -8.39
N MET A 47 -18.32 9.28 -8.22
CA MET A 47 -18.58 8.53 -6.99
C MET A 47 -17.33 7.81 -6.48
N LEU A 48 -17.18 7.75 -5.16
CA LEU A 48 -16.15 6.93 -4.53
C LEU A 48 -16.43 5.45 -4.84
N THR A 49 -15.48 4.81 -5.51
CA THR A 49 -15.64 3.46 -6.04
C THR A 49 -14.44 2.59 -5.66
N VAL A 50 -14.72 1.35 -5.28
CA VAL A 50 -13.69 0.36 -4.97
C VAL A 50 -13.01 -0.11 -6.25
N ILE A 51 -11.72 0.13 -6.36
CA ILE A 51 -10.86 -0.41 -7.43
C ILE A 51 -10.55 -1.88 -7.13
N LYS A 52 -10.09 -2.18 -5.92
CA LYS A 52 -9.89 -3.55 -5.43
C LYS A 52 -9.76 -3.60 -3.91
N PRO A 53 -10.28 -4.63 -3.23
CA PRO A 53 -9.87 -4.95 -1.87
C PRO A 53 -8.44 -5.50 -1.86
N LEU A 54 -7.67 -5.20 -0.82
CA LEU A 54 -6.33 -5.79 -0.63
C LEU A 54 -6.44 -7.22 -0.07
N PRO A 55 -5.54 -8.14 -0.46
CA PRO A 55 -5.55 -9.49 0.10
C PRO A 55 -5.37 -9.50 1.63
N ARG A 56 -6.14 -10.34 2.31
CA ARG A 56 -6.12 -10.53 3.78
C ARG A 56 -6.49 -9.27 4.57
N SER A 57 -7.15 -8.29 3.95
CA SER A 57 -7.62 -7.09 4.64
C SER A 57 -9.01 -7.24 5.25
N PRO A 58 -9.41 -6.36 6.20
CA PRO A 58 -10.79 -6.24 6.64
C PRO A 58 -11.78 -6.11 5.48
N ALA A 59 -11.49 -5.24 4.49
CA ALA A 59 -12.36 -5.04 3.34
C ALA A 59 -12.61 -6.33 2.54
N GLN A 60 -11.57 -7.14 2.30
CA GLN A 60 -11.74 -8.42 1.62
C GLN A 60 -12.60 -9.38 2.44
N ARG A 61 -12.34 -9.49 3.76
CA ARG A 61 -13.10 -10.39 4.65
C ARG A 61 -14.56 -10.01 4.80
N SER A 62 -14.87 -8.72 4.73
CA SER A 62 -16.25 -8.20 4.77
C SER A 62 -16.99 -8.31 3.44
N GLY A 63 -16.38 -8.91 2.41
CA GLY A 63 -17.05 -9.17 1.13
C GLY A 63 -17.17 -7.95 0.21
N ILE A 64 -16.38 -6.89 0.47
CA ILE A 64 -16.27 -5.74 -0.43
C ILE A 64 -15.61 -6.20 -1.74
N GLN A 65 -16.18 -5.77 -2.86
CA GLN A 65 -15.75 -6.17 -4.20
C GLN A 65 -15.40 -4.97 -5.06
N ARG A 66 -14.63 -5.24 -6.11
CA ARG A 66 -14.35 -4.27 -7.17
C ARG A 66 -15.67 -3.74 -7.75
N ARG A 67 -15.74 -2.43 -7.98
CA ARG A 67 -16.90 -1.64 -8.43
C ARG A 67 -18.01 -1.41 -7.41
N ASP A 68 -17.84 -1.86 -6.17
CA ASP A 68 -18.73 -1.39 -5.10
C ASP A 68 -18.58 0.14 -4.95
N ARG A 69 -19.70 0.84 -4.91
CA ARG A 69 -19.74 2.30 -4.71
C ARG A 69 -19.92 2.58 -3.23
N ILE A 70 -19.05 3.39 -2.66
CA ILE A 70 -19.13 3.79 -1.25
C ILE A 70 -19.95 5.07 -1.21
N LEU A 71 -21.21 4.95 -0.78
CA LEU A 71 -22.16 6.06 -0.70
C LEU A 71 -21.98 6.86 0.58
N GLY A 72 -21.53 6.22 1.66
CA GLY A 72 -21.27 6.89 2.93
C GLY A 72 -20.26 6.19 3.83
N ILE A 73 -19.68 6.97 4.74
CA ILE A 73 -18.68 6.57 5.74
C ILE A 73 -19.16 7.12 7.09
N ASP A 74 -19.45 6.26 8.05
CA ASP A 74 -19.99 6.63 9.38
C ASP A 74 -21.22 7.56 9.31
N GLY A 75 -22.08 7.35 8.30
CA GLY A 75 -23.28 8.16 8.06
C GLY A 75 -23.04 9.46 7.29
N LEU A 76 -21.78 9.82 7.01
CA LEU A 76 -21.41 10.93 6.13
C LEU A 76 -21.56 10.50 4.66
N PHE A 77 -22.29 11.26 3.84
CA PHE A 77 -22.33 11.03 2.40
C PHE A 77 -20.98 11.35 1.75
N THR A 78 -20.53 10.49 0.84
CA THR A 78 -19.23 10.66 0.17
C THR A 78 -19.24 11.72 -0.93
N TYR A 79 -20.42 12.10 -1.42
CA TYR A 79 -20.56 13.09 -2.48
C TYR A 79 -20.14 14.49 -2.01
N GLY A 80 -19.33 15.18 -2.81
CA GLY A 80 -18.87 16.54 -2.52
C GLY A 80 -17.55 16.63 -1.74
N TYR A 81 -17.02 15.50 -1.26
CA TYR A 81 -15.69 15.44 -0.65
C TYR A 81 -14.63 15.04 -1.68
N SER A 82 -13.41 15.52 -1.47
CA SER A 82 -12.24 15.07 -2.24
C SER A 82 -11.88 13.63 -1.91
N LEU A 83 -11.14 12.97 -2.80
CA LEU A 83 -10.65 11.61 -2.55
C LEU A 83 -9.80 11.54 -1.27
N ASP A 84 -8.96 12.55 -1.05
CA ASP A 84 -8.03 12.57 0.09
C ASP A 84 -8.78 12.68 1.42
N GLU A 85 -9.79 13.54 1.51
CA GLU A 85 -10.66 13.63 2.70
C GLU A 85 -11.38 12.30 2.99
N LEU A 86 -11.90 11.65 1.95
CA LEU A 86 -12.58 10.37 2.08
C LEU A 86 -11.61 9.26 2.54
N VAL A 87 -10.39 9.26 2.03
CA VAL A 87 -9.34 8.33 2.46
C VAL A 87 -9.00 8.56 3.94
N GLU A 88 -8.92 9.81 4.39
CA GLU A 88 -8.69 10.13 5.80
C GLU A 88 -9.83 9.63 6.70
N TYR A 89 -11.10 9.74 6.29
CA TYR A 89 -12.23 9.15 7.05
C TYR A 89 -12.17 7.62 7.12
N MET A 90 -11.67 6.96 6.09
CA MET A 90 -11.50 5.51 6.07
C MET A 90 -10.30 5.04 6.89
N ARG A 91 -9.27 5.89 7.03
CA ARG A 91 -8.13 5.69 7.93
C ARG A 91 -8.53 5.91 9.39
N GLY A 92 -7.66 5.48 10.30
CA GLY A 92 -7.86 5.63 11.73
C GLY A 92 -7.15 4.53 12.51
N ASP A 93 -7.20 4.65 13.83
CA ASP A 93 -6.42 3.77 14.71
C ASP A 93 -6.86 2.30 14.58
N PRO A 94 -5.90 1.35 14.50
CA PRO A 94 -6.20 -0.06 14.50
C PRO A 94 -7.07 -0.44 15.71
N GLY A 95 -8.11 -1.22 15.45
CA GLY A 95 -9.06 -1.66 16.46
C GLY A 95 -10.34 -0.83 16.55
N THR A 96 -10.34 0.40 16.02
CA THR A 96 -11.57 1.19 15.87
C THR A 96 -12.45 0.65 14.74
N SER A 97 -13.73 0.96 14.75
CA SER A 97 -14.68 0.55 13.70
C SER A 97 -15.02 1.71 12.77
N VAL A 98 -15.40 1.37 11.55
CA VAL A 98 -16.02 2.28 10.57
C VAL A 98 -17.19 1.57 9.91
N ASN A 99 -18.27 2.29 9.68
CA ASN A 99 -19.41 1.79 8.93
C ASN A 99 -19.40 2.35 7.50
N LEU A 100 -19.47 1.48 6.50
CA LEU A 100 -19.56 1.86 5.10
C LEU A 100 -20.93 1.53 4.54
N SER A 101 -21.55 2.52 3.90
CA SER A 101 -22.74 2.31 3.07
C SER A 101 -22.31 2.01 1.64
N LEU A 102 -22.60 0.80 1.15
CA LEU A 102 -22.14 0.31 -0.14
C LEU A 102 -23.30 0.06 -1.09
N LEU A 103 -23.13 0.44 -2.36
CA LEU A 103 -24.04 0.07 -3.44
C LEU A 103 -23.29 -0.74 -4.50
N ARG A 104 -23.68 -2.01 -4.63
CA ARG A 104 -23.17 -2.91 -5.67
C ARG A 104 -23.96 -2.74 -6.96
N ASP A 105 -23.27 -2.78 -8.10
CA ASP A 105 -23.92 -2.78 -9.42
C ASP A 105 -25.00 -3.89 -9.48
N GLY A 106 -26.25 -3.50 -9.76
CA GLY A 106 -27.41 -4.41 -9.84
C GLY A 106 -28.14 -4.68 -8.52
N ALA A 107 -27.66 -4.18 -7.39
CA ALA A 107 -28.39 -4.25 -6.13
C ALA A 107 -29.57 -3.26 -6.11
N ARG A 108 -30.69 -3.65 -5.48
CA ARG A 108 -31.88 -2.80 -5.35
C ARG A 108 -31.76 -1.72 -4.28
N ALA A 109 -30.89 -1.92 -3.29
CA ALA A 109 -30.68 -1.02 -2.18
C ALA A 109 -29.22 -1.09 -1.70
N PRO A 110 -28.71 -0.03 -1.04
CA PRO A 110 -27.42 -0.06 -0.37
C PRO A 110 -27.38 -1.07 0.79
N SER A 111 -26.19 -1.55 1.11
CA SER A 111 -25.90 -2.40 2.27
C SER A 111 -24.90 -1.72 3.18
N GLU A 112 -25.14 -1.77 4.50
CA GLU A 112 -24.20 -1.31 5.51
C GLU A 112 -23.20 -2.40 5.88
N VAL A 113 -21.92 -2.05 5.98
CA VAL A 113 -20.84 -2.95 6.34
C VAL A 113 -19.98 -2.29 7.40
N VAL A 114 -19.97 -2.87 8.60
CA VAL A 114 -19.07 -2.44 9.68
C VAL A 114 -17.75 -3.19 9.56
N LEU A 115 -16.65 -2.44 9.50
CA LEU A 115 -15.30 -2.96 9.43
C LEU A 115 -14.50 -2.48 10.64
N LYS A 116 -13.66 -3.38 11.17
CA LYS A 116 -12.65 -3.01 12.16
C LYS A 116 -11.37 -2.61 11.42
N ARG A 117 -10.83 -1.43 11.72
CA ARG A 117 -9.55 -0.97 11.19
C ARG A 117 -8.44 -1.88 11.70
N GLU A 118 -7.53 -2.22 10.81
CA GLU A 118 -6.37 -3.05 11.10
C GLU A 118 -5.11 -2.41 10.54
N ILE A 119 -3.95 -2.91 10.97
CA ILE A 119 -2.68 -2.55 10.36
C ILE A 119 -2.61 -3.22 8.98
N ILE A 120 -2.83 -2.41 7.96
CA ILE A 120 -2.74 -2.82 6.56
C ILE A 120 -1.28 -2.75 6.16
N HIS A 121 -0.78 -3.83 5.59
CA HIS A 121 0.57 -3.89 5.07
C HIS A 121 0.51 -3.79 3.55
N VAL A 122 1.30 -2.89 2.98
CA VAL A 122 1.49 -2.80 1.54
C VAL A 122 2.79 -3.51 1.22
N ASP A 123 2.72 -4.52 0.36
CA ASP A 123 3.91 -5.22 -0.10
C ASP A 123 4.81 -4.21 -0.84
N SER A 124 6.05 -4.08 -0.39
CA SER A 124 7.07 -3.21 -0.97
C SER A 124 7.79 -3.85 -2.16
N VAL A 125 7.64 -5.16 -2.32
CA VAL A 125 8.28 -5.97 -3.37
C VAL A 125 7.21 -6.66 -4.22
N THR A 126 7.28 -6.47 -5.53
CA THR A 126 6.54 -7.29 -6.50
C THR A 126 7.49 -8.23 -7.22
N ALA A 127 6.99 -9.42 -7.59
CA ALA A 127 7.80 -10.47 -8.20
C ALA A 127 7.12 -11.00 -9.46
N ALA A 128 7.90 -11.14 -10.54
CA ALA A 128 7.47 -11.73 -11.80
C ALA A 128 8.48 -12.80 -12.24
N ASP A 129 7.96 -13.91 -12.76
CA ASP A 129 8.76 -15.01 -13.27
C ASP A 129 9.00 -14.79 -14.78
N ILE A 130 10.25 -14.59 -15.20
CA ILE A 130 10.64 -14.51 -16.61
C ILE A 130 11.16 -15.89 -17.03
N VAL A 131 10.32 -16.63 -17.76
CA VAL A 131 10.60 -18.01 -18.16
C VAL A 131 10.68 -18.13 -19.68
N ARG A 132 11.83 -18.59 -20.19
CA ARG A 132 12.05 -18.88 -21.62
C ARG A 132 12.79 -20.20 -21.80
N GLY A 133 12.04 -21.27 -22.11
CA GLY A 133 12.59 -22.63 -22.18
C GLY A 133 13.29 -23.02 -20.87
N PRO A 134 14.59 -23.37 -20.90
CA PRO A 134 15.33 -23.72 -19.69
C PRO A 134 15.66 -22.50 -18.80
N LEU A 135 15.59 -21.28 -19.32
CA LEU A 135 15.94 -20.08 -18.57
C LEU A 135 14.81 -19.68 -17.62
N LYS A 136 15.12 -19.60 -16.32
CA LYS A 136 14.28 -19.16 -15.22
C LYS A 136 14.92 -17.95 -14.54
N VAL A 137 14.37 -16.76 -14.75
CA VAL A 137 14.85 -15.52 -14.13
C VAL A 137 13.76 -14.94 -13.25
N LEU A 138 14.11 -14.57 -12.02
CA LEU A 138 13.23 -13.86 -11.10
C LEU A 138 13.41 -12.36 -11.30
N HIS A 139 12.34 -11.65 -11.66
CA HIS A 139 12.32 -10.19 -11.69
C HIS A 139 11.66 -9.68 -10.42
N LEU A 140 12.41 -8.97 -9.57
CA LEU A 140 11.91 -8.32 -8.37
C LEU A 140 11.91 -6.82 -8.58
N THR A 141 10.77 -6.17 -8.39
CA THR A 141 10.68 -4.72 -8.31
C THR A 141 10.53 -4.34 -6.85
N ILE A 142 11.43 -3.50 -6.33
CA ILE A 142 11.30 -2.90 -5.00
C ILE A 142 10.82 -1.46 -5.19
N GLU A 143 9.57 -1.18 -4.81
CA GLU A 143 8.94 0.14 -4.96
C GLU A 143 9.49 1.16 -3.95
N ASN A 144 9.80 0.71 -2.73
CA ASN A 144 10.47 1.47 -1.68
C ASN A 144 11.10 0.53 -0.64
N PHE A 145 12.01 1.04 0.19
CA PHE A 145 12.55 0.29 1.33
C PHE A 145 11.66 0.51 2.57
N ALA A 146 10.69 -0.37 2.76
CA ALA A 146 9.80 -0.41 3.91
C ALA A 146 10.20 -1.50 4.92
N SER A 147 9.64 -1.48 6.13
CA SER A 147 10.02 -2.35 7.27
C SER A 147 10.02 -3.87 7.02
N ARG A 148 9.48 -4.33 5.89
CA ARG A 148 9.35 -5.74 5.51
C ARG A 148 10.08 -6.10 4.23
N THR A 149 10.73 -5.16 3.55
CA THR A 149 11.33 -5.35 2.23
C THR A 149 12.32 -6.51 2.20
N SER A 150 13.25 -6.60 3.17
CA SER A 150 14.24 -7.69 3.21
C SER A 150 13.57 -9.07 3.28
N ARG A 151 12.54 -9.21 4.11
CA ARG A 151 11.75 -10.44 4.26
C ARG A 151 10.95 -10.76 2.99
N GLU A 152 10.40 -9.74 2.33
CA GLU A 152 9.63 -9.90 1.09
C GLU A 152 10.52 -10.37 -0.06
N VAL A 153 11.71 -9.79 -0.23
CA VAL A 153 12.73 -10.25 -1.19
C VAL A 153 13.08 -11.72 -0.94
N LEU A 154 13.45 -12.06 0.31
CA LEU A 154 13.81 -13.43 0.67
C LEU A 154 12.64 -14.41 0.44
N SER A 155 11.41 -14.00 0.74
CA SER A 155 10.21 -14.80 0.49
C SER A 155 9.98 -15.02 -1.00
N ALA A 156 10.17 -13.99 -1.83
CA ALA A 156 10.01 -14.08 -3.27
C ALA A 156 11.04 -15.02 -3.91
N ILE A 157 12.31 -14.93 -3.50
CA ILE A 157 13.38 -15.85 -3.93
C ILE A 157 13.03 -17.30 -3.56
N LYS A 158 12.64 -17.54 -2.31
CA LYS A 158 12.25 -18.89 -1.85
C LYS A 158 11.09 -19.46 -2.64
N LYS A 159 10.02 -18.67 -2.83
CA LYS A 159 8.84 -19.07 -3.61
C LYS A 159 9.18 -19.35 -5.06
N PHE A 160 10.03 -18.52 -5.68
CA PHE A 160 10.49 -18.73 -7.05
C PHE A 160 11.25 -20.07 -7.19
N ARG A 161 12.23 -20.32 -6.31
CA ARG A 161 12.98 -21.58 -6.32
C ARG A 161 12.07 -22.79 -6.14
N VAL A 162 11.10 -22.73 -5.23
CA VAL A 162 10.12 -23.82 -5.07
C VAL A 162 9.31 -24.05 -6.35
N ARG A 163 8.82 -23.00 -7.00
CA ARG A 163 8.04 -23.12 -8.26
C ARG A 163 8.83 -23.73 -9.41
N HIS A 164 10.14 -23.46 -9.47
CA HIS A 164 11.01 -23.88 -10.58
C HIS A 164 11.96 -25.02 -10.18
N ASN A 165 11.57 -25.87 -9.24
CA ASN A 165 12.34 -27.05 -8.82
C ASN A 165 13.80 -26.74 -8.44
N GLY A 166 14.01 -25.62 -7.77
CA GLY A 166 15.31 -25.12 -7.34
C GLY A 166 16.08 -24.33 -8.40
N VAL A 167 15.66 -24.35 -9.67
CA VAL A 167 16.36 -23.70 -10.78
C VAL A 167 16.09 -22.21 -10.81
N MET A 168 17.15 -21.41 -10.73
CA MET A 168 17.13 -19.96 -10.93
C MET A 168 18.41 -19.57 -11.66
N ASN A 169 18.29 -19.18 -12.93
CA ASN A 169 19.41 -18.81 -13.78
C ASN A 169 19.84 -17.36 -13.56
N GLY A 170 18.98 -16.53 -13.00
CA GLY A 170 19.29 -15.14 -12.70
C GLY A 170 18.22 -14.47 -11.85
N LEU A 171 18.59 -13.31 -11.32
CA LEU A 171 17.70 -12.41 -10.60
C LEU A 171 17.93 -11.00 -11.13
N VAL A 172 16.84 -10.30 -11.45
CA VAL A 172 16.84 -8.88 -11.78
C VAL A 172 16.23 -8.14 -10.60
N LEU A 173 16.97 -7.17 -10.05
CA LEU A 173 16.49 -6.26 -9.03
C LEU A 173 16.19 -4.90 -9.69
N ASP A 174 14.92 -4.57 -9.84
CA ASP A 174 14.46 -3.33 -10.43
C ASP A 174 14.18 -2.29 -9.33
N LEU A 175 14.99 -1.23 -9.33
CA LEU A 175 14.93 -0.09 -8.40
C LEU A 175 14.57 1.23 -9.10
N ARG A 176 14.14 1.21 -10.38
CA ARG A 176 14.05 2.42 -11.22
C ARG A 176 13.09 3.49 -10.70
N SER A 177 12.05 3.10 -9.95
CA SER A 177 11.07 4.02 -9.36
C SER A 177 11.18 4.09 -7.84
N ASN A 178 12.29 3.62 -7.26
CA ASN A 178 12.48 3.52 -5.82
C ASN A 178 13.08 4.82 -5.27
N PRO A 179 12.34 5.61 -4.47
CA PRO A 179 12.84 6.86 -3.90
C PRO A 179 13.75 6.67 -2.67
N GLY A 180 14.01 5.41 -2.27
CA GLY A 180 14.72 5.05 -1.06
C GLY A 180 13.78 4.53 0.03
N GLY A 181 14.04 4.92 1.28
CA GLY A 181 13.28 4.48 2.45
C GLY A 181 14.21 4.16 3.62
N LEU A 182 13.87 3.12 4.36
CA LEU A 182 14.61 2.67 5.54
C LEU A 182 15.99 2.12 5.17
N LEU A 183 17.06 2.77 5.68
CA LEU A 183 18.45 2.39 5.42
C LEU A 183 18.76 0.97 5.88
N ASP A 184 18.26 0.55 7.05
CA ASP A 184 18.46 -0.79 7.58
C ASP A 184 17.88 -1.86 6.65
N GLN A 185 16.79 -1.55 5.94
CA GLN A 185 16.17 -2.45 4.98
C GLN A 185 17.00 -2.54 3.70
N ALA A 186 17.58 -1.43 3.24
CA ALA A 186 18.50 -1.43 2.11
C ALA A 186 19.75 -2.27 2.40
N VAL A 187 20.35 -2.11 3.59
CA VAL A 187 21.50 -2.92 4.04
C VAL A 187 21.13 -4.39 4.11
N GLN A 188 20.02 -4.75 4.77
CA GLN A 188 19.58 -6.14 4.88
C GLN A 188 19.27 -6.78 3.52
N VAL A 189 18.77 -6.03 2.54
CA VAL A 189 18.58 -6.54 1.17
C VAL A 189 19.92 -6.81 0.50
N ALA A 190 20.92 -5.92 0.67
CA ALA A 190 22.26 -6.13 0.13
C ALA A 190 22.94 -7.37 0.74
N ASP A 191 22.80 -7.58 2.05
CA ASP A 191 23.32 -8.75 2.79
C ASP A 191 22.74 -10.09 2.31
N LEU A 192 21.65 -10.09 1.53
CA LEU A 192 21.15 -11.32 0.91
C LEU A 192 22.05 -11.80 -0.25
N PHE A 193 22.96 -10.95 -0.74
CA PHE A 193 23.74 -11.17 -1.95
C PHE A 193 25.26 -11.02 -1.76
N LEU A 194 25.70 -10.48 -0.62
CA LEU A 194 27.10 -10.23 -0.28
C LEU A 194 27.52 -11.09 0.91
#